data_AF-A0A453ISA1-F1
#
_entry.id   AF-A0A453ISA1-F1
#
_cell.length_a   1.000
_cell.length_b   1.000
_cell.length_c   1.000
_cell.angle_alpha   90.00
_cell.angle_beta   90.00
_cell.angle_gamma   90.00
#
_symmetry.space_group_name_H-M   'P 1'
#
loop_
_entity.id
_entity.type
_entity.pdbx_description
1 polymer ?
#
loop_
_entity_poly.entity_id
_entity_poly.type
_entity_poly.pdbx_seq_one_letter_code
_entity_poly.pdbx_strand_id
1 'polypeptide(L)'
;FSSSLTFLPLDRSRLCHRNLPNPAMGTKKKTKPSRGRKKPRTSADQALALDYVRAWAHPTPPPEPSADAVDGFLPPHAARMACGGGANVLFELHSHSNHSDGFLSPSALVERAHRNGVKVLALTDHDTMAGIPEAMSAAHKCGIRIIPGVEISALHSPR
;
A
#
# COMPACT_ATOMS: atom_id res chain seq x y z
N PHE A 1 -18.37 3.44 -18.97
CA PHE A 1 -17.96 2.12 -19.52
C PHE A 1 -17.66 1.21 -18.35
N SER A 2 -18.53 0.24 -18.09
CA SER A 2 -18.42 -0.70 -16.98
C SER A 2 -17.26 -1.67 -17.20
N SER A 3 -16.41 -1.86 -16.19
CA SER A 3 -15.46 -2.98 -16.16
C SER A 3 -15.41 -3.56 -14.75
N SER A 4 -16.18 -4.63 -14.58
CA SER A 4 -16.03 -5.58 -13.49
C SER A 4 -14.82 -6.47 -13.78
N LEU A 5 -13.85 -6.50 -12.86
CA LEU A 5 -12.73 -7.44 -12.91
C LEU A 5 -12.83 -8.40 -11.74
N THR A 6 -13.23 -9.64 -12.02
CA THR A 6 -13.20 -10.78 -11.10
C THR A 6 -11.82 -11.44 -11.11
N PHE A 7 -11.28 -11.71 -9.92
CA PHE A 7 -9.95 -12.31 -9.72
C PHE A 7 -10.12 -13.81 -9.40
N LEU A 8 -9.46 -14.69 -10.18
CA LEU A 8 -9.35 -16.13 -9.91
C LEU A 8 -7.99 -16.45 -9.24
N PRO A 9 -7.90 -17.50 -8.40
CA PRO A 9 -6.71 -17.82 -7.62
C PRO A 9 -5.66 -18.63 -8.41
N LEU A 10 -4.39 -18.37 -8.11
CA LEU A 10 -3.21 -19.11 -8.61
C LEU A 10 -3.08 -20.47 -7.92
N ASP A 11 -3.06 -21.55 -8.72
CA ASP A 11 -2.65 -22.89 -8.29
C ASP A 11 -1.12 -23.01 -8.27
N ARG A 12 -0.59 -23.41 -7.11
CA ARG A 12 0.80 -23.74 -6.84
C ARG A 12 0.91 -25.25 -6.79
N SER A 13 1.40 -25.90 -7.85
CA SER A 13 1.91 -27.27 -7.70
C SER A 13 2.84 -27.72 -8.83
N ARG A 14 4.04 -28.19 -8.41
CA ARG A 14 4.95 -29.15 -9.09
C ARG A 14 5.70 -28.56 -10.31
N LEU A 15 6.96 -28.88 -10.59
CA LEU A 15 7.72 -30.11 -10.36
C LEU A 15 9.22 -29.78 -10.42
N CYS A 16 9.99 -30.21 -9.40
CA CYS A 16 11.45 -30.26 -9.48
C CYS A 16 11.87 -31.33 -10.50
N HIS A 17 12.66 -30.97 -11.50
CA HIS A 17 13.55 -31.91 -12.19
C HIS A 17 14.99 -31.42 -12.11
N ARG A 18 15.81 -32.23 -11.42
CA ARG A 18 17.27 -32.18 -11.40
C ARG A 18 17.78 -32.46 -12.81
N ASN A 19 18.63 -31.59 -13.34
CA ASN A 19 19.54 -31.91 -14.44
C ASN A 19 20.97 -31.93 -13.90
N LEU A 20 21.63 -33.07 -14.04
CA LEU A 20 23.07 -33.26 -13.80
C LEU A 20 23.88 -32.67 -14.97
N PRO A 21 25.10 -32.13 -14.74
CA PRO A 21 25.90 -31.53 -15.80
C PRO A 21 26.81 -32.56 -16.49
N ASN A 22 27.10 -32.34 -17.78
CA ASN A 22 28.14 -33.04 -18.53
C ASN A 22 29.30 -32.06 -18.85
N PRO A 23 30.58 -32.50 -18.85
CA PRO A 23 31.73 -31.61 -18.97
C PRO A 23 32.16 -31.44 -20.43
N ALA A 24 32.42 -30.21 -20.86
CA ALA A 24 33.15 -29.95 -22.10
C ALA A 24 34.04 -28.72 -21.96
N MET A 25 35.34 -28.95 -22.20
CA MET A 25 36.39 -27.94 -22.35
C MET A 25 36.10 -27.00 -23.53
N GLY A 26 36.48 -25.72 -23.39
CA GLY A 26 36.85 -24.90 -24.54
C GLY A 26 36.47 -23.43 -24.49
N THR A 27 37.50 -22.59 -24.45
CA THR A 27 37.51 -21.13 -24.73
C THR A 27 37.12 -20.19 -23.58
N LYS A 28 38.14 -19.58 -22.95
CA LYS A 28 38.00 -18.40 -22.08
C LYS A 28 37.53 -17.21 -22.92
N LYS A 29 36.21 -17.01 -23.02
CA LYS A 29 35.63 -15.77 -23.54
C LYS A 29 35.84 -14.68 -22.49
N LYS A 30 36.75 -13.73 -22.74
CA LYS A 30 36.92 -12.54 -21.89
C LYS A 30 35.58 -11.80 -21.82
N THR A 31 34.87 -11.94 -20.70
CA THR A 31 33.70 -11.13 -20.39
C THR A 31 34.16 -9.70 -20.18
N LYS A 32 33.84 -8.80 -21.12
CA LYS A 32 33.99 -7.36 -20.91
C LYS A 32 33.22 -6.99 -19.63
N PRO A 33 33.77 -6.15 -18.73
CA PRO A 33 33.02 -5.72 -17.56
C PRO A 33 31.75 -5.02 -18.07
N SER A 34 30.59 -5.57 -17.70
CA SER A 34 29.32 -4.87 -17.92
C SER A 34 29.47 -3.52 -17.25
N ARG A 35 29.37 -2.42 -18.00
CA ARG A 35 29.27 -1.07 -17.41
C ARG A 35 28.08 -1.12 -16.47
N GLY A 36 28.35 -1.30 -15.19
CA GLY A 36 27.33 -1.29 -14.15
C GLY A 36 26.59 0.02 -14.32
N ARG A 37 25.32 -0.06 -14.70
CA ARG A 37 24.46 1.10 -14.85
C ARG A 37 24.45 1.78 -13.48
N LYS A 38 25.21 2.88 -13.35
CA LYS A 38 25.28 3.65 -12.10
C LYS A 38 23.83 4.01 -11.78
N LYS A 39 23.29 3.45 -10.70
CA LYS A 39 21.97 3.86 -10.22
C LYS A 39 22.04 5.38 -10.04
N PRO A 40 21.08 6.15 -10.58
CA PRO A 40 21.06 7.58 -10.37
C PRO A 40 21.08 7.82 -8.86
N ARG A 41 22.07 8.58 -8.38
CA ARG A 41 22.10 9.03 -6.99
C ARG A 41 20.92 9.97 -6.84
N THR A 42 19.96 9.60 -5.99
CA THR A 42 18.95 10.53 -5.52
C THR A 42 19.65 11.76 -4.94
N SER A 43 19.18 12.96 -5.29
CA SER A 43 19.70 14.18 -4.66
C SER A 43 19.44 14.14 -3.14
N ALA A 44 20.18 14.95 -2.38
CA ALA A 44 19.94 15.06 -0.94
C ALA A 44 18.47 15.44 -0.65
N ASP A 45 17.91 16.36 -1.46
CA ASP A 45 16.52 16.79 -1.36
C ASP A 45 15.53 15.66 -1.64
N GLN A 46 15.82 14.81 -2.62
CA GLN A 46 14.99 13.65 -2.94
C GLN A 46 15.01 12.60 -1.82
N ALA A 47 16.15 12.40 -1.16
CA ALA A 47 16.25 11.51 -0.01
C ALA A 47 15.45 12.07 1.17
N LEU A 48 15.61 13.36 1.47
CA LEU A 48 14.86 14.02 2.53
C LEU A 48 13.35 13.98 2.29
N ALA A 49 12.90 14.25 1.06
CA ALA A 49 11.49 14.16 0.68
C ALA A 49 10.92 12.74 0.87
N LEU A 50 11.71 11.71 0.52
CA LEU A 50 11.31 10.32 0.72
C LEU A 50 11.16 9.98 2.21
N ASP A 51 12.04 10.48 3.07
CA ASP A 51 11.96 10.25 4.51
C ASP A 51 10.72 10.92 5.11
N TYR A 52 10.37 12.14 4.67
CA TYR A 52 9.12 12.79 5.07
C TYR A 52 7.89 11.99 4.64
N VAL A 53 7.84 11.51 3.39
CA VAL A 53 6.71 10.71 2.90
C VAL A 53 6.58 9.41 3.67
N ARG A 54 7.69 8.74 3.97
CA ARG A 54 7.69 7.51 4.78
C ARG A 54 7.19 7.78 6.19
N ALA A 55 7.75 8.78 6.87
CA ALA A 55 7.33 9.14 8.22
C ALA A 55 5.83 9.49 8.28
N TRP A 56 5.31 10.17 7.26
CA TRP A 56 3.89 10.48 7.16
C TRP A 56 3.04 9.23 6.86
N ALA A 57 3.44 8.37 5.92
CA ALA A 57 2.68 7.21 5.48
C ALA A 57 2.52 6.09 6.53
N HIS A 58 3.40 6.05 7.52
CA HIS A 58 3.32 5.12 8.64
C HIS A 58 2.69 5.83 9.85
N PRO A 59 1.34 5.82 10.02
CA PRO A 59 0.75 6.27 11.27
C PRO A 59 1.28 5.41 12.41
N THR A 60 1.81 6.06 13.44
CA THR A 60 2.08 5.40 14.71
C THR A 60 0.76 4.78 15.18
N PRO A 61 0.74 3.48 15.53
CA PRO A 61 -0.45 2.90 16.13
C PRO A 61 -0.85 3.73 17.36
N PRO A 62 -2.15 3.82 17.69
CA PRO A 62 -2.58 4.40 18.95
C PRO A 62 -1.78 3.77 20.10
N PRO A 63 -1.48 4.51 21.18
CA PRO A 63 -0.74 3.94 22.30
C PRO A 63 -1.46 2.67 22.73
N GLU A 64 -0.74 1.54 22.63
CA GLU A 64 -1.21 0.26 23.14
C GLU A 64 -1.68 0.50 24.59
N PRO A 65 -2.82 -0.07 25.02
CA PRO A 65 -3.24 0.05 26.41
C PRO A 65 -2.08 -0.36 27.31
N SER A 66 -1.79 0.45 28.33
CA SER A 66 -0.70 0.26 29.28
C SER A 66 -0.55 -1.21 29.64
N ALA A 67 0.68 -1.72 29.61
CA ALA A 67 1.02 -3.12 29.87
C ALA A 67 0.52 -3.66 31.23
N ASP A 68 -0.02 -2.80 32.09
CA ASP A 68 -0.64 -3.13 33.37
C ASP A 68 -2.05 -3.76 33.26
N ALA A 69 -2.62 -3.90 32.05
CA ALA A 69 -3.98 -4.43 31.86
C ALA A 69 -4.08 -5.76 31.07
N VAL A 70 -2.96 -6.42 30.74
CA VAL A 70 -2.99 -7.72 30.03
C VAL A 70 -2.62 -8.88 30.95
N ASP A 71 -3.65 -9.53 31.49
CA ASP A 71 -3.54 -10.85 32.12
C ASP A 71 -3.05 -11.89 31.09
N GLY A 72 -1.75 -12.19 31.13
CA GLY A 72 -1.20 -13.55 31.17
C GLY A 72 -1.45 -14.58 30.06
N PHE A 73 -2.27 -14.34 29.03
CA PHE A 73 -2.66 -15.39 28.07
C PHE A 73 -2.55 -14.99 26.59
N LEU A 74 -1.38 -14.51 26.16
CA LEU A 74 -1.05 -14.44 24.73
C LEU A 74 0.29 -15.15 24.48
N PRO A 75 0.32 -16.18 23.59
CA PRO A 75 1.55 -16.91 23.32
C PRO A 75 2.65 -16.03 22.70
N PRO A 76 3.94 -16.32 22.98
CA PRO A 76 5.10 -15.52 22.56
C PRO A 76 5.35 -15.45 21.04
N HIS A 77 4.50 -16.07 20.21
CA HIS A 77 4.57 -15.98 18.76
C HIS A 77 3.81 -14.79 18.16
N ALA A 78 2.84 -14.20 18.87
CA ALA A 78 2.09 -13.03 18.37
C ALA A 78 2.90 -11.73 18.48
N ALA A 79 3.69 -11.57 19.55
CA ALA A 79 4.51 -10.38 19.78
C ALA A 79 5.69 -10.25 18.79
N ARG A 80 6.11 -11.36 18.15
CA ARG A 80 7.31 -11.40 17.32
C ARG A 80 7.09 -10.99 15.85
N MET A 81 5.86 -10.70 15.44
CA MET A 81 5.56 -10.10 14.13
C MET A 81 5.48 -8.57 14.15
N ALA A 82 5.47 -7.95 15.33
CA ALA A 82 5.40 -6.49 15.48
C ALA A 82 6.72 -5.76 15.17
N CYS A 83 7.85 -6.48 15.08
CA CYS A 83 9.16 -5.87 14.94
C CYS A 83 10.04 -6.67 13.96
N GLY A 84 10.04 -6.30 12.68
CA GLY A 84 11.06 -6.80 11.74
C GLY A 84 10.57 -7.08 10.34
N GLY A 85 10.39 -6.03 9.56
CA GLY A 85 10.10 -6.09 8.13
C GLY A 85 9.37 -4.80 7.76
N GLY A 86 9.96 -3.97 6.91
CA GLY A 86 9.31 -2.76 6.43
C GLY A 86 7.98 -3.13 5.77
N ALA A 87 6.89 -3.04 6.55
CA ALA A 87 5.57 -3.36 6.08
C ALA A 87 5.22 -2.35 4.99
N ASN A 88 5.08 -2.83 3.75
CA ASN A 88 4.65 -1.98 2.65
C ASN A 88 3.30 -1.36 3.03
N VAL A 89 3.23 -0.03 3.02
CA VAL A 89 1.98 0.71 3.25
C VAL A 89 1.13 0.55 1.99
N LEU A 90 -0.08 0.03 2.15
CA LEU A 90 -1.05 0.00 1.07
C LEU A 90 -1.81 1.32 1.04
N PHE A 91 -1.82 1.95 -0.12
CA PHE A 91 -2.51 3.21 -0.40
C PHE A 91 -3.68 2.94 -1.35
N GLU A 92 -4.82 3.52 -1.03
CA GLU A 92 -5.91 3.73 -1.97
C GLU A 92 -5.97 5.22 -2.27
N LEU A 93 -5.82 5.60 -3.53
CA LEU A 93 -5.65 7.01 -3.94
C LEU A 93 -6.80 7.53 -4.79
N HIS A 94 -7.78 6.68 -5.11
CA HIS A 94 -8.92 7.09 -5.90
C HIS A 94 -10.14 6.25 -5.54
N SER A 95 -11.05 6.84 -4.78
CA SER A 95 -12.24 6.14 -4.33
C SER A 95 -13.43 7.08 -4.21
N HIS A 96 -14.61 6.50 -4.40
CA HIS A 96 -15.89 7.21 -4.40
C HIS A 96 -16.80 6.65 -3.33
N SER A 97 -17.55 7.54 -2.69
CA SER A 97 -18.60 7.25 -1.73
C SER A 97 -19.98 7.51 -2.33
N ASN A 98 -21.02 7.22 -1.56
CA ASN A 98 -22.40 7.54 -1.92
C ASN A 98 -22.72 9.05 -1.98
N HIS A 99 -21.74 9.93 -1.74
CA HIS A 99 -21.88 11.37 -1.98
C HIS A 99 -21.66 11.74 -3.47
N SER A 100 -21.10 10.85 -4.28
CA SER A 100 -21.08 10.94 -5.74
C SER A 100 -21.78 9.74 -6.37
N ASP A 101 -21.03 8.74 -6.81
CA ASP A 101 -21.46 7.55 -7.55
C ASP A 101 -20.94 6.24 -6.93
N GLY A 102 -20.30 6.32 -5.76
CA GLY A 102 -19.87 5.17 -4.98
C GLY A 102 -21.02 4.45 -4.28
N PHE A 103 -20.81 3.17 -3.97
CA PHE A 103 -21.84 2.33 -3.33
C PHE A 103 -21.87 2.42 -1.80
N LEU A 104 -20.74 2.79 -1.18
CA LEU A 104 -20.58 2.76 0.27
C LEU A 104 -20.64 4.17 0.84
N SER A 105 -21.16 4.31 2.06
CA SER A 105 -20.97 5.56 2.81
C SER A 105 -19.48 5.78 3.08
N PRO A 106 -19.04 7.04 3.31
CA PRO A 106 -17.66 7.33 3.69
C PRO A 106 -17.17 6.48 4.86
N SER A 107 -17.99 6.28 5.90
CA SER A 107 -17.62 5.39 7.03
C SER A 107 -17.42 3.93 6.60
N ALA A 108 -18.36 3.36 5.84
CA ALA A 108 -18.29 1.97 5.40
C ALA A 108 -17.12 1.72 4.42
N LEU A 109 -16.78 2.73 3.61
CA LEU A 109 -15.63 2.72 2.72
C LEU A 109 -14.32 2.62 3.52
N VAL A 110 -14.18 3.43 4.56
CA VAL A 110 -13.03 3.42 5.48
C VAL A 110 -12.89 2.07 6.18
N GLU A 111 -13.98 1.53 6.73
CA GLU A 111 -13.99 0.22 7.39
C GLU A 111 -13.61 -0.91 6.43
N ARG A 112 -14.07 -0.85 5.17
CA ARG A 112 -13.67 -1.80 4.12
C ARG A 112 -12.18 -1.67 3.81
N ALA A 113 -11.67 -0.45 3.66
CA ALA A 113 -10.25 -0.19 3.42
C ALA A 113 -9.38 -0.75 4.56
N HIS A 114 -9.80 -0.54 5.81
CA HIS A 114 -9.12 -1.09 7.00
C HIS A 114 -9.03 -2.61 6.98
N ARG A 115 -10.15 -3.28 6.70
CA ARG A 115 -10.19 -4.75 6.59
C ARG A 115 -9.27 -5.29 5.49
N ASN A 116 -9.05 -4.52 4.43
CA ASN A 116 -8.14 -4.86 3.33
C ASN A 116 -6.67 -4.48 3.60
N GLY A 117 -6.35 -3.95 4.79
CA GLY A 117 -4.99 -3.56 5.16
C GLY A 117 -4.52 -2.22 4.60
N VAL A 118 -5.42 -1.42 4.00
CA VAL A 118 -5.13 -0.05 3.57
C VAL A 118 -4.83 0.82 4.79
N LYS A 119 -3.76 1.62 4.70
CA LYS A 119 -3.34 2.54 5.78
C LYS A 119 -3.58 4.00 5.44
N VAL A 120 -3.63 4.31 4.14
CA VAL A 120 -3.91 5.64 3.63
C VAL A 120 -4.97 5.53 2.55
N LEU A 121 -6.06 6.26 2.70
CA LEU A 121 -7.21 6.25 1.80
C LEU A 121 -7.50 7.68 1.33
N ALA A 122 -7.59 7.90 0.02
CA ALA A 122 -8.08 9.14 -0.55
C ALA A 122 -9.56 9.00 -0.92
N LEU A 123 -10.39 9.92 -0.41
CA LEU A 123 -11.77 10.06 -0.86
C LEU A 123 -11.81 11.18 -1.90
N THR A 124 -12.25 10.85 -3.11
CA THR A 124 -12.18 11.71 -4.30
C THR A 124 -13.53 11.74 -5.01
N ASP A 125 -14.60 12.05 -4.28
CA ASP A 125 -15.95 12.15 -4.85
C ASP A 125 -16.01 13.18 -5.99
N HIS A 126 -16.90 12.96 -6.96
CA HIS A 126 -17.12 13.87 -8.09
C HIS A 126 -17.64 15.24 -7.62
N ASP A 127 -16.86 16.29 -7.90
CA ASP A 127 -17.21 17.71 -7.69
C ASP A 127 -17.69 18.05 -6.27
N THR A 128 -17.40 17.19 -5.27
CA THR A 128 -17.83 17.37 -3.88
C THR A 128 -16.79 16.84 -2.89
N MET A 129 -16.78 17.43 -1.69
CA MET A 129 -16.00 16.96 -0.54
C MET A 129 -16.90 16.72 0.69
N ALA A 130 -18.22 16.59 0.48
CA ALA A 130 -19.20 16.48 1.55
C ALA A 130 -18.97 15.25 2.45
N GLY A 131 -18.43 14.15 1.90
CA GLY A 131 -18.12 12.93 2.64
C GLY A 131 -16.85 12.99 3.51
N ILE A 132 -16.02 14.03 3.37
CA ILE A 132 -14.71 14.11 4.06
C ILE A 132 -14.83 14.13 5.60
N PRO A 133 -15.71 14.93 6.23
CA PRO A 133 -15.84 14.95 7.69
C PRO A 133 -16.22 13.58 8.26
N GLU A 134 -17.12 12.87 7.58
CA GLU A 134 -17.53 11.52 7.96
C GLU A 134 -16.36 10.52 7.82
N ALA A 135 -15.67 10.53 6.67
CA ALA A 135 -14.50 9.68 6.44
C ALA A 135 -13.40 9.89 7.48
N MET A 136 -13.10 11.14 7.83
CA MET A 136 -12.10 11.49 8.85
C MET A 136 -12.46 10.93 10.23
N SER A 137 -13.74 11.04 10.62
CA SER A 137 -14.24 10.51 11.90
C SER A 137 -14.12 8.98 11.97
N ALA A 138 -14.49 8.27 10.89
CA ALA A 138 -14.33 6.83 10.80
C ALA A 138 -12.84 6.41 10.79
N ALA A 139 -12.00 7.15 10.07
CA ALA A 139 -10.58 6.84 9.92
C ALA A 139 -9.81 6.97 11.24
N HIS A 140 -10.17 7.95 12.08
CA HIS A 140 -9.63 8.07 13.43
C HIS A 140 -9.88 6.81 14.27
N LYS A 141 -11.05 6.17 14.12
CA LYS A 141 -11.38 4.92 14.82
C LYS A 141 -10.63 3.71 14.26
N CYS A 142 -10.42 3.67 12.95
CA CYS A 142 -9.77 2.55 12.26
C CYS A 142 -8.23 2.67 12.16
N GLY A 143 -7.63 3.77 12.63
CA GLY A 143 -6.19 4.02 12.48
C GLY A 143 -5.75 4.16 11.02
N ILE A 144 -6.62 4.69 10.16
CA ILE A 144 -6.33 5.02 8.76
C ILE A 144 -6.09 6.53 8.65
N ARG A 145 -5.19 6.94 7.74
CA ARG A 145 -5.11 8.35 7.33
C ARG A 145 -5.97 8.61 6.11
N ILE A 146 -6.70 9.73 6.13
CA ILE A 146 -7.46 10.21 4.98
C ILE A 146 -6.66 11.27 4.23
N ILE A 147 -6.58 11.13 2.92
CA ILE A 147 -6.20 12.20 2.00
C ILE A 147 -7.51 12.82 1.50
N PRO A 148 -7.84 14.06 1.91
CA PRO A 148 -9.00 14.73 1.35
C PRO A 148 -8.71 15.09 -0.12
N GLY A 149 -9.60 14.68 -1.01
CA GLY A 149 -9.51 14.97 -2.43
C GLY A 149 -10.89 15.20 -3.03
N VAL A 150 -10.89 15.56 -4.31
CA VAL A 150 -12.09 15.76 -5.13
C VAL A 150 -11.73 15.40 -6.56
N GLU A 151 -12.60 14.68 -7.24
CA GLU A 151 -12.49 14.46 -8.69
C GLU A 151 -13.24 15.58 -9.41
N ILE A 152 -12.51 16.47 -10.09
CA ILE A 152 -13.08 17.66 -10.73
C ILE A 152 -13.43 17.35 -12.19
N SER A 153 -14.69 17.59 -12.55
CA SER A 153 -15.15 17.50 -13.93
C SER A 153 -14.54 18.63 -14.78
N ALA A 154 -13.97 18.28 -15.93
CA ALA A 154 -13.34 19.25 -16.83
C ALA A 154 -13.79 19.06 -18.28
N LEU A 155 -13.95 20.18 -18.99
CA LEU A 155 -14.14 20.22 -20.44
C LEU A 155 -12.85 20.64 -21.11
N HIS A 156 -12.43 19.89 -22.12
CA HIS A 156 -11.26 20.23 -22.94
C HIS A 156 -11.72 20.70 -24.32
N SER A 157 -11.46 21.97 -24.64
CA SER A 157 -11.59 22.50 -25.99
C SER A 157 -10.20 22.59 -26.62
N PRO A 158 -9.90 21.81 -27.68
CA PRO A 158 -8.65 21.95 -28.41
C PRO A 158 -8.56 23.33 -29.05
N ARG A 159 -7.38 23.95 -29.00
CA ARG A 159 -7.08 25.22 -29.66
C ARG A 159 -6.74 25.03 -31.13
#